data_AF-A0A9D2W602-F1
#
_entry.id   AF-A0A9D2W602-F1
#
_cell.length_a   1.000
_cell.length_b   1.000
_cell.length_c   1.000
_cell.angle_alpha   90.00
_cell.angle_beta   90.00
_cell.angle_gamma   90.00
#
_symmetry.space_group_name_H-M   'P 1'
#
loop_
_entity.id
_entity.type
_entity.pdbx_description
1 polymer ?
#
loop_
_entity_poly.entity_id
_entity_poly.type
_entity_poly.pdbx_seq_one_letter_code
_entity_poly.pdbx_strand_id
1 'polypeptide(L)'
;MEGLLELGYLGLFIGSFLASTIVPFSADALIIGMLIAGGKPWICFTTALAGNWLGGMTSYLIGWIGKWEWIEKWFKVKRETLEKQKEKIDKYGPLLALLAWLPIIGDVFAIALGFYKTKPLLSAIFMLIGRAIRFLIWIYIIPLF
;
A
#
# COMPACT_ATOMS: atom_id res chain seq x y z
N MET A 1 9.72 -0.16 17.69
CA MET A 1 10.49 -0.41 16.45
C MET A 1 11.57 -1.47 16.69
N GLU A 2 12.19 -1.49 17.88
CA GLU A 2 13.23 -2.45 18.28
C GLU A 2 12.82 -3.93 18.18
N GLY A 3 11.66 -4.34 18.72
CA GLY A 3 11.25 -5.75 18.68
C GLY A 3 10.95 -6.35 17.28
N LEU A 4 10.65 -5.52 16.28
CA LEU A 4 10.49 -6.00 14.88
C LEU A 4 11.84 -6.08 14.16
N LEU A 5 12.81 -5.25 14.51
CA LEU A 5 14.15 -5.30 13.94
C LEU A 5 14.95 -6.50 14.47
N GLU A 6 14.72 -6.91 15.73
CA GLU A 6 15.28 -8.14 16.30
C GLU A 6 14.81 -9.42 15.60
N LEU A 7 13.59 -9.41 15.04
CA LEU A 7 13.05 -10.49 14.21
C LEU A 7 13.65 -10.51 12.78
N GLY A 8 14.53 -9.57 12.44
CA GLY A 8 15.19 -9.45 11.15
C GLY A 8 14.19 -9.35 9.99
N TYR A 9 14.39 -10.17 8.95
CA TYR A 9 13.53 -10.16 7.77
C TYR A 9 12.07 -10.53 8.07
N LEU A 10 11.81 -11.37 9.07
CA LEU A 10 10.43 -11.72 9.44
C LEU A 10 9.69 -10.50 10.01
N GLY A 11 10.36 -9.71 10.85
CA GLY A 11 9.78 -8.47 11.36
C GLY A 11 9.64 -7.41 10.28
N LEU A 12 10.54 -7.36 9.29
CA LEU A 12 10.36 -6.53 8.10
C LEU A 12 9.09 -6.92 7.34
N PHE A 13 8.84 -8.22 7.11
CA PHE A 13 7.62 -8.70 6.44
C PHE A 13 6.36 -8.29 7.21
N ILE A 14 6.28 -8.64 8.49
CA ILE A 14 5.12 -8.37 9.34
C ILE A 14 4.88 -6.87 9.46
N GLY A 15 5.95 -6.11 9.70
CA GLY A 15 5.88 -4.66 9.79
C GLY A 15 5.40 -4.03 8.49
N SER A 16 5.94 -4.45 7.35
CA SER A 16 5.54 -3.94 6.03
C SER A 16 4.10 -4.32 5.66
N PHE A 17 3.63 -5.49 6.09
CA PHE A 17 2.24 -5.92 5.95
C PHE A 17 1.29 -5.05 6.78
N LEU A 18 1.58 -4.88 8.08
CA LEU A 18 0.75 -4.08 8.98
C LEU A 18 0.72 -2.60 8.58
N ALA A 19 1.87 -2.08 8.16
CA ALA A 19 2.03 -0.74 7.61
C ALA A 19 1.11 -0.45 6.42
N SER A 20 0.81 -1.47 5.61
CA SER A 20 -0.04 -1.30 4.44
C SER A 20 -1.53 -1.56 4.69
N THR A 21 -1.88 -2.23 5.79
CA THR A 21 -3.24 -2.72 6.00
C THR A 21 -4.14 -1.61 6.56
N ILE A 22 -3.81 -1.07 7.73
CA ILE A 22 -4.60 -0.01 8.42
C ILE A 22 -3.71 0.84 9.35
N VAL A 23 -2.56 0.32 9.80
CA VAL A 23 -1.75 0.98 10.82
C VAL A 23 -1.01 2.15 10.19
N PRO A 24 -1.04 3.37 10.78
CA PRO A 24 -0.24 4.51 10.33
C PRO A 24 1.24 4.26 10.65
N PHE A 25 1.84 3.34 9.89
CA PHE A 25 3.21 2.91 10.05
C PHE A 25 3.90 2.94 8.69
N SER A 26 5.12 3.46 8.65
CA SER A 26 5.83 3.67 7.40
C SER A 26 6.62 2.43 7.01
N ALA A 27 6.19 1.75 5.94
CA ALA A 27 6.95 0.65 5.35
C ALA A 27 8.33 1.12 4.81
N ASP A 28 8.44 2.39 4.41
CA ASP A 28 9.70 3.00 3.98
C ASP A 28 10.70 3.07 5.15
N ALA A 29 10.25 3.48 6.34
CA ALA A 29 11.10 3.52 7.52
C ALA A 29 11.64 2.12 7.92
N LEU A 30 10.84 1.08 7.74
CA LEU A 30 11.25 -0.30 8.03
C LEU A 30 12.35 -0.80 7.09
N ILE A 31 12.17 -0.63 5.77
CA ILE A 31 13.16 -1.10 4.80
C ILE A 31 14.46 -0.30 4.94
N ILE A 32 14.37 1.03 5.13
CA ILE A 32 15.53 1.89 5.38
C ILE A 32 16.27 1.44 6.65
N GLY A 33 15.55 1.25 7.76
CA GLY A 33 16.15 0.80 9.02
C GLY A 33 16.87 -0.54 8.87
N MET A 34 16.27 -1.49 8.15
CA MET A 34 16.90 -2.80 7.90
C MET A 34 18.15 -2.70 7.02
N LEU A 35 18.15 -1.81 6.02
CA LEU A 35 19.32 -1.58 5.16
C LEU A 35 20.47 -0.94 5.94
N ILE A 36 20.18 0.07 6.77
CA ILE A 36 21.17 0.73 7.64
C ILE A 36 21.74 -0.27 8.66
N ALA A 37 20.92 -1.20 9.16
CA ALA A 37 21.35 -2.28 10.04
C ALA A 37 22.18 -3.38 9.35
N GLY A 38 22.53 -3.23 8.07
CA GLY A 38 23.37 -4.18 7.32
C GLY A 38 22.59 -5.34 6.67
N GLY A 39 21.27 -5.24 6.57
CA GLY A 39 20.44 -6.23 5.87
C GLY A 39 20.79 -6.33 4.38
N LYS A 40 20.68 -7.55 3.81
CA LYS A 40 20.98 -7.78 2.40
C LYS A 40 19.92 -7.10 1.51
N PRO A 41 20.30 -6.17 0.61
CA PRO A 41 19.32 -5.32 -0.07
C PRO A 41 18.21 -6.08 -0.80
N TRP A 42 18.56 -7.08 -1.61
CA TRP A 42 17.56 -7.87 -2.35
C TRP A 42 16.63 -8.69 -1.46
N ILE A 43 17.09 -9.13 -0.29
CA ILE A 43 16.25 -9.83 0.69
C ILE A 43 15.30 -8.83 1.36
N CYS A 44 15.81 -7.65 1.75
CA CYS A 44 14.99 -6.57 2.28
C CYS A 44 13.90 -6.17 1.28
N PHE A 45 14.27 -5.98 0.01
CA PHE A 45 13.37 -5.63 -1.07
C PHE A 45 12.23 -6.64 -1.24
N THR A 46 12.57 -7.90 -1.48
CA THR A 46 11.58 -8.95 -1.75
C THR A 46 10.67 -9.18 -0.54
N THR A 47 11.23 -9.16 0.66
CA THR A 47 10.49 -9.38 1.91
C THR A 47 9.53 -8.22 2.22
N ALA A 48 10.02 -6.97 2.14
CA ALA A 48 9.19 -5.80 2.35
C ALA A 48 8.11 -5.70 1.26
N LEU A 49 8.46 -5.95 -0.02
CA LEU A 49 7.52 -5.91 -1.13
C LEU A 49 6.39 -6.92 -0.96
N ALA A 50 6.72 -8.17 -0.61
CA ALA A 50 5.74 -9.22 -0.39
C ALA A 50 4.77 -8.86 0.76
N GLY A 51 5.31 -8.47 1.92
CA GLY A 51 4.49 -8.07 3.07
C GLY A 51 3.61 -6.87 2.73
N ASN A 52 4.19 -5.83 2.15
CA ASN A 52 3.49 -4.60 1.82
C ASN A 52 2.43 -4.79 0.73
N TRP A 53 2.68 -5.63 -0.27
CA TRP A 53 1.70 -5.95 -1.31
C TRP A 53 0.52 -6.73 -0.74
N LEU A 54 0.77 -7.76 0.08
CA LEU A 54 -0.29 -8.53 0.73
C LEU A 54 -1.11 -7.68 1.71
N GLY A 55 -0.47 -6.79 2.46
CA GLY A 55 -1.15 -5.84 3.33
C GLY A 55 -2.06 -4.90 2.53
N GLY A 56 -1.56 -4.35 1.41
CA GLY A 56 -2.37 -3.51 0.53
C GLY A 56 -3.55 -4.26 -0.10
N MET A 57 -3.36 -5.53 -0.47
CA MET A 57 -4.46 -6.38 -0.95
C MET A 57 -5.51 -6.63 0.15
N THR A 58 -5.09 -6.69 1.41
CA THR A 58 -6.01 -6.76 2.55
C THR A 58 -6.82 -5.46 2.66
N SER A 59 -6.19 -4.30 2.52
CA SER A 59 -6.87 -2.99 2.50
C SER A 59 -7.86 -2.89 1.33
N TYR A 60 -7.47 -3.39 0.16
CA TYR A 60 -8.36 -3.50 -0.99
C TYR A 60 -9.57 -4.40 -0.69
N LEU A 61 -9.37 -5.56 -0.06
CA LEU A 61 -10.46 -6.44 0.34
C LEU A 61 -11.39 -5.78 1.36
N ILE A 62 -10.83 -5.04 2.33
CA ILE A 62 -11.60 -4.23 3.28
C ILE A 62 -12.46 -3.19 2.55
N GLY A 63 -11.89 -2.53 1.54
CA GLY A 63 -12.64 -1.63 0.66
C GLY A 63 -13.77 -2.36 -0.07
N TRP A 64 -13.48 -3.53 -0.63
CA TRP A 64 -14.42 -4.33 -1.43
C TRP A 64 -15.66 -4.80 -0.64
N ILE A 65 -15.47 -5.17 0.63
CA ILE A 65 -16.58 -5.52 1.54
C ILE A 65 -17.30 -4.28 2.09
N GLY A 66 -16.69 -3.10 1.97
CA GLY A 66 -17.24 -1.83 2.44
C GLY A 66 -18.59 -1.51 1.78
N LYS A 67 -19.57 -1.16 2.61
CA LYS A 67 -20.91 -0.75 2.15
C LYS A 67 -21.01 0.76 1.97
N TRP A 68 -21.84 1.19 1.02
CA TRP A 68 -22.11 2.60 0.75
C TRP A 68 -22.64 3.34 1.98
N GLU A 69 -23.45 2.69 2.80
CA GLU A 69 -23.99 3.27 4.05
C GLU A 69 -22.88 3.68 5.04
N TRP A 70 -21.74 2.97 5.03
CA TRP A 70 -20.61 3.30 5.91
C TRP A 70 -19.88 4.55 5.45
N ILE A 71 -19.68 4.72 4.14
CA ILE A 71 -19.02 5.92 3.60
C ILE A 71 -19.89 7.16 3.79
N GLU A 72 -21.19 7.05 3.53
CA GLU A 72 -22.11 8.17 3.74
C GLU A 72 -22.17 8.56 5.23
N LYS A 73 -22.12 7.59 6.15
CA LYS A 73 -22.09 7.83 7.59
C LYS A 73 -20.77 8.41 8.11
N TRP A 74 -19.63 7.88 7.66
CA TRP A 74 -18.30 8.27 8.16
C TRP A 74 -17.75 9.53 7.51
N PHE A 75 -17.93 9.67 6.19
CA PHE A 75 -17.40 10.80 5.43
C PHE A 75 -18.44 11.87 5.10
N LYS A 76 -19.74 11.64 5.39
CA LYS A 76 -20.85 12.57 5.09
C LYS A 76 -20.89 13.04 3.64
N VAL A 77 -20.43 12.20 2.71
CA VAL A 77 -20.42 12.50 1.28
C VAL A 77 -21.71 12.01 0.64
N LYS A 78 -22.41 12.91 -0.05
CA LYS A 78 -23.65 12.59 -0.79
C LYS A 78 -23.36 11.67 -1.97
N ARG A 79 -24.27 10.71 -2.20
CA ARG A 79 -24.21 9.68 -3.26
C ARG A 79 -23.95 10.25 -4.66
N GLU A 80 -24.57 11.39 -4.99
CA GLU A 80 -24.43 12.08 -6.30
C GLU A 80 -23.00 12.56 -6.58
N THR A 81 -22.25 12.97 -5.55
CA THR A 81 -20.85 13.40 -5.69
C THR A 81 -19.93 12.20 -5.95
N LEU A 82 -20.23 11.07 -5.33
CA LEU A 82 -19.49 9.81 -5.51
C LEU A 82 -19.78 9.16 -6.87
N GLU A 83 -21.00 9.25 -7.39
CA GLU A 83 -21.34 8.75 -8.74
C GLU A 83 -20.63 9.53 -9.84
N LYS A 84 -20.53 10.86 -9.72
CA LYS A 84 -19.71 11.68 -10.63
C LYS A 84 -18.21 11.37 -10.53
N GLN A 85 -17.73 11.00 -9.33
CA GLN A 85 -16.36 10.52 -9.17
C GLN A 85 -16.16 9.13 -9.78
N LYS A 86 -17.17 8.26 -9.70
CA LYS A 86 -17.15 6.91 -10.30
C LYS A 86 -16.97 6.96 -11.81
N GLU A 87 -17.63 7.86 -12.54
CA GLU A 87 -17.39 8.03 -13.99
C GLU A 87 -15.94 8.40 -14.32
N LYS A 88 -15.30 9.24 -13.50
CA LYS A 88 -13.87 9.57 -13.65
C LYS A 88 -12.96 8.40 -13.26
N ILE A 89 -13.32 7.65 -12.21
CA ILE A 89 -12.56 6.49 -11.74
C ILE A 89 -12.71 5.30 -12.70
N ASP A 90 -13.84 5.06 -13.34
CA ASP A 90 -13.96 4.01 -14.36
C ASP A 90 -13.11 4.34 -15.60
N LYS A 91 -12.93 5.62 -15.90
CA LYS A 91 -12.09 6.08 -17.02
C LYS A 91 -10.59 6.07 -16.71
N TYR A 92 -10.18 6.36 -15.47
CA TYR A 92 -8.76 6.49 -15.07
C TYR A 92 -8.31 5.54 -13.96
N GLY A 93 -9.15 4.60 -13.52
CA GLY A 93 -8.93 3.72 -12.38
C GLY A 93 -7.60 2.96 -12.40
N PRO A 94 -7.16 2.43 -13.56
CA PRO A 94 -5.83 1.84 -13.69
C PRO A 94 -4.68 2.85 -13.50
N LEU A 95 -4.86 4.10 -13.94
CA LEU A 95 -3.87 5.17 -13.82
C LEU A 95 -3.84 5.76 -12.38
N LEU A 96 -4.97 5.79 -11.69
CA LEU A 96 -5.06 6.15 -10.29
C LEU A 96 -4.44 5.09 -9.38
N ALA A 97 -4.47 3.81 -9.78
CA ALA A 97 -3.73 2.75 -9.09
C ALA A 97 -2.20 2.95 -9.16
N LEU A 98 -1.70 3.60 -10.21
CA LEU A 98 -0.31 4.05 -10.31
C LEU A 98 0.00 5.23 -9.36
N LEU A 99 -0.98 6.10 -9.09
CA LEU A 99 -0.84 7.21 -8.12
C LEU A 99 -0.98 6.77 -6.65
N ALA A 100 -1.42 5.53 -6.40
CA ALA A 100 -1.36 4.89 -5.09
C ALA A 100 0.09 4.68 -4.58
N TRP A 101 1.11 5.08 -5.35
CA TRP A 101 2.50 5.02 -4.95
C TRP A 101 2.93 6.09 -3.93
N LEU A 102 2.11 7.14 -3.70
CA LEU A 102 2.45 8.23 -2.79
C LEU A 102 2.53 7.72 -1.34
N PRO A 103 3.64 7.98 -0.62
CA PRO A 103 3.79 7.57 0.77
C PRO A 103 2.63 8.13 1.61
N ILE A 104 2.11 7.32 2.54
CA ILE A 104 0.95 7.60 3.42
C ILE A 104 -0.42 7.47 2.72
N ILE A 105 -0.57 7.88 1.45
CA ILE A 105 -1.88 7.91 0.77
C ILE A 105 -2.18 6.59 0.04
N GLY A 106 -1.16 5.80 -0.29
CA GLY A 106 -1.30 4.57 -1.08
C GLY A 106 -2.31 3.54 -0.55
N ASP A 107 -2.42 3.40 0.77
CA ASP A 107 -3.34 2.44 1.37
C ASP A 107 -4.79 2.94 1.38
N VAL A 108 -5.00 4.26 1.46
CA VAL A 108 -6.32 4.89 1.24
C VAL A 108 -6.78 4.63 -0.19
N PHE A 109 -5.88 4.73 -1.17
CA PHE A 109 -6.19 4.37 -2.56
C PHE A 109 -6.51 2.88 -2.72
N ALA A 110 -5.80 1.98 -2.04
CA ALA A 110 -6.13 0.55 -2.08
C ALA A 110 -7.55 0.28 -1.58
N ILE A 111 -7.93 0.87 -0.44
CA ILE A 111 -9.30 0.79 0.10
C ILE A 111 -10.30 1.39 -0.90
N ALA A 112 -10.02 2.55 -1.48
CA ALA A 112 -10.89 3.16 -2.47
C ALA A 112 -11.09 2.27 -3.71
N LEU A 113 -10.01 1.71 -4.26
CA LEU A 113 -10.05 0.80 -5.41
C LEU A 113 -10.90 -0.44 -5.13
N GLY A 114 -10.81 -0.97 -3.91
CA GLY A 114 -11.65 -2.05 -3.43
C GLY A 114 -13.12 -1.65 -3.36
N PHE A 115 -13.39 -0.50 -2.74
CA PHE A 115 -14.73 0.04 -2.58
C PHE A 115 -15.44 0.30 -3.91
N TYR A 116 -14.72 0.83 -4.89
CA TYR A 116 -15.23 1.02 -6.26
C TYR A 116 -15.29 -0.27 -7.08
N LYS A 117 -14.89 -1.42 -6.50
CA LYS A 117 -14.91 -2.75 -7.14
C LYS A 117 -14.18 -2.80 -8.49
N THR A 118 -13.06 -2.09 -8.56
CA THR A 118 -12.16 -2.11 -9.72
C THR A 118 -11.60 -3.52 -9.98
N LYS A 119 -11.12 -3.84 -11.19
CA LYS A 119 -10.68 -5.21 -11.53
C LYS A 119 -9.56 -5.71 -10.58
N PRO A 120 -9.77 -6.76 -9.76
CA PRO A 120 -8.83 -7.16 -8.70
C PRO A 120 -7.42 -7.46 -9.21
N LEU A 121 -7.30 -8.14 -10.36
CA LEU A 121 -6.01 -8.50 -10.93
C LEU A 121 -5.21 -7.28 -11.38
N LEU A 122 -5.87 -6.30 -12.03
CA LEU A 122 -5.19 -5.08 -12.45
C LEU A 122 -4.75 -4.28 -11.23
N SER A 123 -5.64 -4.11 -10.24
CA SER A 123 -5.30 -3.40 -9.00
C SER A 123 -4.11 -4.06 -8.30
N ALA A 124 -4.08 -5.40 -8.19
CA ALA A 124 -2.97 -6.13 -7.61
C ALA A 124 -1.64 -5.90 -8.36
N ILE A 125 -1.66 -5.96 -9.70
CA ILE A 125 -0.46 -5.75 -10.53
C ILE A 125 0.06 -4.31 -10.41
N PHE A 126 -0.81 -3.32 -10.54
CA PHE A 126 -0.42 -1.91 -10.44
C PHE A 126 0.12 -1.57 -9.05
N MET A 127 -0.51 -2.10 -8.00
CA MET A 127 -0.02 -1.93 -6.62
C MET A 127 1.35 -2.58 -6.43
N LEU A 128 1.57 -3.77 -6.99
CA LEU A 128 2.88 -4.43 -6.93
C LEU A 128 3.95 -3.60 -7.63
N ILE A 129 3.67 -3.13 -8.85
CA ILE A 129 4.60 -2.30 -9.63
C ILE A 129 4.95 -1.01 -8.88
N GLY A 130 3.94 -0.26 -8.41
CA GLY A 130 4.17 1.00 -7.70
C GLY A 130 5.01 0.82 -6.43
N ARG A 131 4.70 -0.21 -5.63
CA ARG A 131 5.45 -0.53 -4.40
C ARG A 131 6.87 -1.03 -4.71
N ALA A 132 7.04 -1.80 -5.78
CA ALA A 132 8.35 -2.27 -6.23
C ALA A 132 9.24 -1.09 -6.63
N ILE A 133 8.75 -0.16 -7.44
CA ILE A 133 9.52 1.03 -7.84
C ILE A 133 9.90 1.84 -6.60
N ARG A 134 8.95 2.06 -5.67
CA ARG A 134 9.22 2.79 -4.42
C ARG A 134 10.34 2.14 -3.59
N PHE A 135 10.30 0.83 -3.40
CA PHE A 135 11.34 0.15 -2.61
C PHE A 135 12.67 0.04 -3.34
N LEU A 136 12.67 -0.10 -4.67
CA LEU A 136 13.91 -0.06 -5.46
C LEU A 136 14.64 1.28 -5.28
N ILE A 137 13.91 2.39 -5.21
CA ILE A 137 14.50 3.71 -4.94
C ILE A 137 15.30 3.69 -3.64
N TRP A 138 14.74 3.18 -2.54
CA TRP A 138 15.48 3.07 -1.28
C TRP A 138 16.68 2.13 -1.36
N ILE A 139 16.54 1.02 -2.07
CA ILE A 139 17.63 0.05 -2.26
C ILE A 139 18.83 0.66 -2.99
N TYR A 140 18.61 1.56 -3.95
CA TYR A 140 19.69 2.24 -4.66
C TYR A 140 20.19 3.50 -3.96
N ILE A 141 19.34 4.19 -3.19
CA ILE A 141 19.70 5.44 -2.50
C ILE A 141 20.50 5.16 -1.23
N ILE A 142 20.10 4.21 -0.39
CA ILE A 142 20.73 4.00 0.92
C ILE A 142 22.23 3.67 0.84
N PRO A 143 22.72 2.86 -0.11
CA PRO A 143 24.16 2.60 -0.25
C PRO A 143 25.01 3.83 -0.66
N LEU A 144 24.39 4.96 -1.03
CA LEU A 144 25.10 6.19 -1.39
C LEU A 144 25.45 7.08 -0.19
N PHE A 145 24.95 6.74 1.00
CA PHE A 145 25.19 7.45 2.26
C PHE A 145 25.95 6.56 3.25
#